data_AF-A0AAJ3P7V3-F1
#
_entry.id   AF-A0AAJ3P7V3-F1
#
_cell.length_a   1.000
_cell.length_b   1.000
_cell.length_c   1.000
_cell.angle_alpha   90.00
_cell.angle_beta   90.00
_cell.angle_gamma   90.00
#
_symmetry.space_group_name_H-M   'P 1'
#
loop_
_entity.id
_entity.type
_entity.pdbx_description
1 polymer ?
#
loop_
_entity_poly.entity_id
_entity_poly.type
_entity_poly.pdbx_seq_one_letter_code
_entity_poly.pdbx_strand_id
1 'polypeptide(L)'
;MSTDVQADTTVIKALRRLRMPQTQRNREFWLLLFACAISGAALTLVQLGALGTIDPMILAIGGGLAALAFALHVVLRFVAADADPFVVPIATLLTGLGVAMIYRIDIAFGNTGWNAYSTKQLAWTAISLAGAIAVVILLRNYRILFRYTYIFGLAGILLLLLPFVPGLRIPDANAQVWVSLGGMFAFQPGELAKICLAIFFAGYLVRTRESLTSVGKR
;
A
#
# COMPACT_ATOMS: atom_id res chain seq x y z
N MET A 1 22.89 -0.38 -62.29
CA MET A 1 21.50 -0.46 -61.83
C MET A 1 21.55 -0.49 -60.31
N SER A 2 21.52 0.69 -59.68
CA SER A 2 21.59 0.84 -58.22
C SER A 2 20.22 0.54 -57.64
N THR A 3 20.11 -0.54 -56.88
CA THR A 3 18.90 -0.88 -56.14
C THR A 3 18.85 -0.02 -54.88
N ASP A 4 18.01 1.02 -54.88
CA ASP A 4 17.70 1.79 -53.68
C ASP A 4 16.94 0.89 -52.70
N VAL A 5 17.62 0.52 -51.61
CA VAL A 5 17.01 -0.20 -50.49
C VAL A 5 16.17 0.80 -49.70
N GLN A 6 14.88 0.86 -50.01
CA GLN A 6 13.95 1.70 -49.28
C GLN A 6 13.63 1.02 -47.93
N ALA A 7 14.07 1.64 -46.83
CA ALA A 7 13.81 1.12 -45.49
C ALA A 7 12.29 1.03 -45.26
N ASP A 8 11.80 -0.17 -44.95
CA ASP A 8 10.39 -0.43 -44.74
C ASP A 8 9.89 0.23 -43.44
N THR A 9 9.42 1.47 -43.57
CA THR A 9 8.91 2.29 -42.46
C THR A 9 7.59 1.77 -41.89
N THR A 10 6.96 0.77 -42.51
CA THR A 10 5.74 0.14 -41.98
C THR A 10 6.01 -0.62 -40.69
N VAL A 11 7.16 -1.30 -40.61
CA VAL A 11 7.62 -2.02 -39.40
C VAL A 11 7.93 -1.02 -38.28
N ILE A 12 8.57 0.11 -38.59
CA ILE A 12 8.86 1.16 -37.60
C ILE A 12 7.56 1.79 -37.07
N LYS A 13 6.56 2.03 -37.94
CA LYS A 13 5.22 2.48 -37.51
C LYS A 13 4.47 1.42 -36.69
N ALA A 14 4.61 0.15 -37.03
CA ALA A 14 4.03 -0.96 -36.26
C ALA A 14 4.68 -1.13 -34.88
N LEU A 15 6.01 -0.95 -34.78
CA LEU A 15 6.73 -0.93 -33.51
C LEU A 15 6.41 0.33 -32.68
N ARG A 16 6.17 1.48 -33.31
CA ARG A 16 5.66 2.70 -32.63
C ARG A 16 4.23 2.54 -32.11
N ARG A 17 3.50 1.52 -32.58
CA ARG A 17 2.20 1.07 -32.06
C ARG A 17 2.32 0.02 -30.96
N LEU A 18 3.49 -0.18 -30.36
CA LEU A 18 3.56 -0.64 -28.97
C LEU A 18 2.80 0.37 -28.14
N ARG A 19 1.51 0.08 -27.90
CA ARG A 19 0.55 0.87 -27.14
C ARG A 19 1.28 1.61 -26.02
N MET A 20 1.33 2.94 -26.11
CA MET A 20 1.36 3.73 -24.87
C MET A 20 0.17 3.19 -24.06
N PRO A 21 0.39 2.59 -22.88
CA PRO A 21 -0.73 2.13 -22.06
C PRO A 21 -1.65 3.33 -21.91
N GLN A 22 -2.89 3.22 -22.40
CA GLN A 22 -3.87 4.28 -22.11
C GLN A 22 -3.85 4.46 -20.61
N THR A 23 -3.59 5.68 -20.14
CA THR A 23 -3.52 5.98 -18.71
C THR A 23 -4.90 5.65 -18.14
N GLN A 24 -5.04 4.47 -17.54
CA GLN A 24 -6.29 3.99 -16.96
C GLN A 24 -6.66 4.77 -15.68
N ARG A 25 -5.99 5.90 -15.42
CA ARG A 25 -6.23 6.83 -14.31
C ARG A 25 -7.66 7.35 -14.29
N ASN A 26 -8.27 7.59 -15.44
CA ASN A 26 -9.68 7.97 -15.47
C ASN A 26 -10.58 6.83 -14.96
N ARG A 27 -10.21 5.55 -15.18
CA ARG A 27 -10.93 4.41 -14.61
C ARG A 27 -10.70 4.30 -13.11
N GLU A 28 -9.45 4.46 -12.68
CA GLU A 28 -9.10 4.52 -11.25
C GLU A 28 -9.94 5.57 -10.53
N PHE A 29 -10.07 6.78 -11.08
CA PHE A 29 -10.91 7.84 -10.50
C PHE A 29 -12.35 7.39 -10.28
N TRP A 30 -12.99 6.82 -11.30
CA TRP A 30 -14.38 6.36 -11.20
C TRP A 30 -14.54 5.19 -10.23
N LEU A 31 -13.59 4.25 -10.24
CA LEU A 31 -13.58 3.12 -9.30
C LEU A 31 -13.33 3.59 -7.87
N LEU A 32 -12.48 4.59 -7.67
CA LEU A 32 -12.20 5.17 -6.36
C LEU A 32 -13.43 5.92 -5.82
N LEU A 33 -14.09 6.71 -6.68
CA LEU A 33 -15.36 7.37 -6.34
C LEU A 33 -16.41 6.33 -5.93
N PHE A 34 -16.54 5.25 -6.70
CA PHE A 34 -17.45 4.15 -6.39
C PHE A 34 -17.09 3.48 -5.05
N ALA A 35 -15.81 3.23 -4.78
CA ALA A 35 -15.34 2.68 -3.52
C ALA A 35 -15.65 3.59 -2.32
N CYS A 36 -15.47 4.91 -2.47
CA CYS A 36 -15.83 5.90 -1.46
C CYS A 36 -17.33 5.96 -1.22
N ALA A 37 -18.15 5.88 -2.28
CA ALA A 37 -19.60 5.85 -2.17
C ALA A 37 -20.09 4.62 -1.39
N ILE A 38 -19.57 3.42 -1.69
CA ILE A 38 -19.90 2.21 -0.94
C ILE A 38 -19.45 2.33 0.52
N SER A 39 -18.23 2.81 0.77
CA SER A 39 -17.70 2.93 2.13
C SER A 39 -18.50 3.93 2.97
N GLY A 40 -18.89 5.06 2.38
CA GLY A 40 -19.76 6.05 3.01
C GLY A 40 -21.16 5.50 3.27
N ALA A 41 -21.75 4.80 2.31
CA ALA A 41 -23.04 4.14 2.49
C ALA A 41 -23.00 3.08 3.60
N ALA A 42 -21.92 2.28 3.66
CA ALA A 42 -21.73 1.29 4.73
C ALA A 42 -21.66 1.94 6.11
N LEU A 43 -20.91 3.03 6.27
CA LEU A 43 -20.85 3.78 7.53
C LEU A 43 -22.22 4.37 7.92
N THR A 44 -22.93 4.97 6.97
CA THR A 44 -24.28 5.51 7.21
C THR A 44 -25.27 4.42 7.62
N LEU A 45 -25.23 3.25 6.96
CA LEU A 45 -26.09 2.12 7.30
C LEU A 45 -25.77 1.56 8.70
N VAL A 46 -24.50 1.50 9.09
CA VAL A 46 -24.10 1.11 10.44
C VAL A 46 -24.65 2.09 11.48
N GLN A 47 -24.52 3.40 11.23
CA GLN A 47 -25.02 4.42 12.15
C GLN A 47 -26.54 4.39 12.28
N LEU A 48 -27.27 4.36 11.17
CA LEU A 48 -28.73 4.25 11.19
C LEU A 48 -29.21 2.95 11.85
N GLY A 49 -28.54 1.83 11.55
CA GLY A 49 -28.92 0.52 12.07
C GLY A 49 -28.62 0.32 13.56
N ALA A 50 -27.51 0.89 14.06
CA ALA A 50 -27.08 0.68 15.44
C ALA A 50 -27.47 1.84 16.40
N LEU A 51 -27.50 3.07 15.91
CA LEU A 51 -27.74 4.28 16.72
C LEU A 51 -29.07 4.96 16.40
N GLY A 52 -29.70 4.67 15.26
CA GLY A 52 -30.94 5.33 14.80
C GLY A 52 -30.74 6.76 14.30
N THR A 53 -29.53 7.32 14.43
CA THR A 53 -29.18 8.69 14.02
C THR A 53 -27.87 8.69 13.25
N ILE A 54 -27.69 9.69 12.39
CA ILE A 54 -26.43 9.92 11.68
C ILE A 54 -25.61 10.94 12.46
N ASP A 55 -24.41 10.57 12.85
CA ASP A 55 -23.38 11.47 13.35
C ASP A 55 -22.56 12.03 12.16
N PRO A 56 -22.72 13.33 11.84
CA PRO A 56 -21.99 13.95 10.73
C PRO A 56 -20.48 13.97 10.93
N MET A 57 -19.99 13.94 12.18
CA MET A 57 -18.56 13.99 12.46
C MET A 57 -17.84 12.75 11.93
N ILE A 58 -18.44 11.58 12.08
CA ILE A 58 -17.87 10.31 11.60
C ILE A 58 -17.85 10.27 10.08
N LEU A 59 -18.91 10.79 9.44
CA LEU A 59 -18.94 10.94 7.98
C LEU A 59 -17.91 11.97 7.49
N ALA A 60 -17.68 13.06 8.24
CA ALA A 60 -16.67 14.05 7.92
C ALA A 60 -15.25 13.46 8.01
N ILE A 61 -14.96 12.63 9.02
CA ILE A 61 -13.68 11.91 9.13
C ILE A 61 -13.51 10.93 7.96
N GLY A 62 -14.56 10.17 7.62
CA GLY A 62 -14.57 9.30 6.44
C GLY A 62 -14.34 10.07 5.13
N GLY A 63 -14.94 11.26 5.00
CA GLY A 63 -14.72 12.17 3.89
C GLY A 63 -13.28 12.71 3.83
N GLY A 64 -12.66 13.00 4.98
CA GLY A 64 -11.25 13.36 5.07
C GLY A 64 -10.31 12.25 4.58
N LEU A 65 -10.59 10.99 4.93
CA LEU A 65 -9.85 9.84 4.40
C LEU A 65 -10.06 9.66 2.89
N ALA A 66 -11.29 9.84 2.41
CA ALA A 66 -11.58 9.82 0.98
C ALA A 66 -10.78 10.92 0.24
N ALA A 67 -10.71 12.12 0.79
CA ALA A 67 -9.91 13.20 0.24
C ALA A 67 -8.41 12.85 0.16
N LEU A 68 -7.86 12.21 1.20
CA LEU A 68 -6.48 11.69 1.15
C LEU A 68 -6.31 10.57 0.11
N ALA A 69 -7.32 9.72 -0.12
CA ALA A 69 -7.26 8.69 -1.16
C ALA A 69 -7.26 9.31 -2.56
N PHE A 70 -8.06 10.35 -2.78
CA PHE A 70 -8.01 11.15 -4.01
C PHE A 70 -6.69 11.91 -4.14
N ALA A 71 -6.09 12.40 -3.05
CA ALA A 71 -4.76 12.98 -3.09
C ALA A 71 -3.70 11.96 -3.56
N LEU A 72 -3.76 10.72 -3.06
CA LEU A 72 -2.91 9.63 -3.55
C LEU A 72 -3.15 9.35 -5.04
N HIS A 73 -4.40 9.31 -5.49
CA HIS A 73 -4.74 9.16 -6.91
C HIS A 73 -4.09 10.25 -7.78
N VAL A 74 -4.18 11.51 -7.33
CA VAL A 74 -3.57 12.65 -8.02
C VAL A 74 -2.04 12.51 -8.06
N VAL A 75 -1.41 12.12 -6.96
CA VAL A 75 0.04 11.87 -6.90
C VAL A 75 0.44 10.76 -7.86
N LEU A 76 -0.30 9.64 -7.90
CA LEU A 76 -0.05 8.55 -8.84
C LEU A 76 -0.18 9.00 -10.30
N ARG A 77 -1.13 9.89 -10.60
CA ARG A 77 -1.29 10.43 -11.95
C ARG A 77 -0.04 11.16 -12.46
N PHE A 78 0.69 11.83 -11.57
CA PHE A 78 1.89 12.60 -11.94
C PHE A 78 3.19 11.81 -11.79
N VAL A 79 3.32 11.01 -10.73
CA VAL A 79 4.58 10.34 -10.37
C VAL A 79 4.68 8.94 -10.97
N ALA A 80 3.55 8.23 -11.07
CA ALA A 80 3.49 6.82 -11.47
C ALA A 80 2.35 6.56 -12.47
N ALA A 81 2.38 7.27 -13.60
CA ALA A 81 1.31 7.23 -14.61
C ALA A 81 0.99 5.81 -15.12
N ASP A 82 1.97 4.90 -15.12
CA ASP A 82 1.85 3.51 -15.59
C ASP A 82 1.52 2.48 -14.50
N ALA A 83 1.30 2.88 -13.24
CA ALA A 83 0.86 1.98 -12.17
C ALA A 83 -0.46 1.25 -12.50
N ASP A 84 -0.80 0.20 -11.76
CA ASP A 84 -2.10 -0.46 -11.91
C ASP A 84 -3.25 0.46 -11.40
N PRO A 85 -4.31 0.71 -12.20
CA PRO A 85 -5.44 1.55 -11.81
C PRO A 85 -6.41 0.89 -10.79
N PHE A 86 -6.30 -0.41 -10.52
CA PHE A 86 -7.26 -1.15 -9.68
C PHE A 86 -6.82 -1.23 -8.21
N VAL A 87 -5.51 -1.14 -7.93
CA VAL A 87 -4.96 -1.36 -6.59
C VAL A 87 -5.50 -0.38 -5.56
N VAL A 88 -5.46 0.93 -5.85
CA VAL A 88 -5.93 1.96 -4.90
C VAL A 88 -7.44 1.89 -4.65
N PRO A 89 -8.31 1.75 -5.67
CA PRO A 89 -9.74 1.56 -5.45
C PRO A 89 -10.07 0.31 -4.63
N ILE A 90 -9.45 -0.83 -4.92
CA ILE A 90 -9.69 -2.08 -4.18
C ILE A 90 -9.26 -1.92 -2.72
N ALA A 91 -8.06 -1.39 -2.48
CA ALA A 91 -7.55 -1.16 -1.12
C ALA A 91 -8.46 -0.18 -0.35
N THR A 92 -8.94 0.88 -0.99
CA THR A 92 -9.85 1.86 -0.39
C THR A 92 -11.19 1.22 -0.02
N LEU A 93 -11.76 0.42 -0.92
CA LEU A 93 -13.03 -0.28 -0.67
C LEU A 93 -12.91 -1.25 0.50
N LEU A 94 -11.89 -2.12 0.49
CA LEU A 94 -11.67 -3.10 1.56
C LEU A 94 -11.41 -2.42 2.91
N THR A 95 -10.63 -1.34 2.91
CA THR A 95 -10.36 -0.57 4.13
C THR A 95 -11.62 0.11 4.64
N GLY A 96 -12.41 0.74 3.77
CA GLY A 96 -13.65 1.42 4.15
C GLY A 96 -14.70 0.45 4.71
N LEU A 97 -14.88 -0.71 4.08
CA LEU A 97 -15.75 -1.77 4.59
C LEU A 97 -15.24 -2.32 5.93
N GLY A 98 -13.93 -2.56 6.06
CA GLY A 98 -13.32 -3.00 7.31
C GLY A 98 -13.53 -2.01 8.45
N VAL A 99 -13.34 -0.71 8.19
CA VAL A 99 -13.61 0.36 9.16
C VAL A 99 -15.09 0.37 9.57
N ALA A 100 -16.02 0.24 8.62
CA ALA A 100 -17.45 0.20 8.94
C ALA A 100 -17.82 -1.00 9.82
N MET A 101 -17.23 -2.17 9.56
CA MET A 101 -17.43 -3.37 10.38
C MET A 101 -16.84 -3.21 11.79
N ILE A 102 -15.62 -2.70 11.92
CA ILE A 102 -14.99 -2.44 13.23
C ILE A 102 -15.79 -1.41 14.01
N TYR A 103 -16.25 -0.34 13.34
CA TYR A 103 -17.08 0.69 13.96
C TYR A 103 -18.40 0.12 14.50
N ARG A 104 -19.07 -0.76 13.73
CA ARG A 104 -20.25 -1.49 14.21
C ARG A 104 -19.95 -2.31 15.46
N ILE A 105 -18.80 -2.99 15.50
CA ILE A 105 -18.38 -3.80 16.64
C ILE A 105 -18.12 -2.91 17.86
N ASP A 106 -17.42 -1.78 17.69
CA ASP A 106 -17.15 -0.85 18.80
C ASP A 106 -18.42 -0.28 19.41
N ILE A 107 -19.43 0.07 18.60
CA ILE A 107 -20.74 0.48 19.12
C ILE A 107 -21.34 -0.64 19.98
N ALA A 108 -21.32 -1.89 19.50
CA ALA A 108 -21.89 -3.03 20.21
C ALA A 108 -21.20 -3.30 21.56
N PHE A 109 -19.90 -2.99 21.67
CA PHE A 109 -19.13 -3.13 22.91
C PHE A 109 -19.05 -1.83 23.74
N GLY A 110 -19.65 -0.73 23.29
CA GLY A 110 -19.60 0.56 23.99
C GLY A 110 -18.21 1.22 23.99
N ASN A 111 -17.32 0.83 23.08
CA ASN A 111 -15.99 1.43 22.96
C ASN A 111 -16.09 2.81 22.32
N THR A 112 -15.51 3.83 22.95
CA THR A 112 -15.53 5.21 22.47
C THR A 112 -14.16 5.88 22.56
N GLY A 113 -13.98 6.99 21.84
CA GLY A 113 -12.74 7.76 21.83
C GLY A 113 -11.53 6.94 21.38
N TRP A 114 -10.36 7.18 21.98
CA TRP A 114 -9.13 6.45 21.63
C TRP A 114 -9.15 4.97 21.99
N ASN A 115 -10.10 4.52 22.83
CA ASN A 115 -10.24 3.10 23.15
C ASN A 115 -10.94 2.31 22.04
N ALA A 116 -11.73 2.98 21.19
CA ALA A 116 -12.37 2.38 20.03
C ALA A 116 -11.34 1.95 18.98
N TYR A 117 -11.42 0.69 18.56
CA TYR A 117 -10.54 0.14 17.53
C TYR A 117 -10.76 0.82 16.18
N SER A 118 -11.97 1.25 15.88
CA SER A 118 -12.35 2.05 14.70
C SER A 118 -11.64 3.39 14.68
N THR A 119 -11.56 4.11 15.81
CA THR A 119 -10.81 5.37 15.91
C THR A 119 -9.32 5.17 15.65
N LYS A 120 -8.72 4.12 16.24
CA LYS A 120 -7.33 3.75 15.95
C LYS A 120 -7.15 3.38 14.48
N GLN A 121 -8.08 2.61 13.91
CA GLN A 121 -8.04 2.19 12.51
C GLN A 121 -8.13 3.39 11.54
N LEU A 122 -8.97 4.38 11.84
CA LEU A 122 -9.07 5.63 11.08
C LEU A 122 -7.74 6.41 11.10
N ALA A 123 -7.13 6.55 12.28
CA ALA A 123 -5.83 7.20 12.44
C ALA A 123 -4.72 6.46 11.67
N TRP A 124 -4.63 5.14 11.81
CA TRP A 124 -3.66 4.31 11.08
C TRP A 124 -3.90 4.31 9.57
N THR A 125 -5.15 4.40 9.12
CA THR A 125 -5.47 4.54 7.70
C THR A 125 -4.96 5.87 7.16
N ALA A 126 -5.18 6.97 7.89
CA ALA A 126 -4.64 8.28 7.50
C ALA A 126 -3.11 8.27 7.42
N ILE A 127 -2.44 7.72 8.44
CA ILE A 127 -0.98 7.58 8.48
C ILE A 127 -0.48 6.73 7.32
N SER A 128 -1.14 5.61 7.03
CA SER A 128 -0.78 4.72 5.93
C SER A 128 -0.92 5.38 4.57
N LEU A 129 -1.96 6.20 4.37
CA LEU A 129 -2.21 6.90 3.12
C LEU A 129 -1.20 8.04 2.90
N ALA A 130 -0.90 8.79 3.95
CA ALA A 130 0.18 9.79 3.94
C ALA A 130 1.55 9.13 3.68
N GLY A 131 1.82 8.00 4.32
CA GLY A 131 3.02 7.20 4.11
C GLY A 131 3.12 6.68 2.67
N ALA A 132 2.02 6.19 2.09
CA ALA A 132 1.97 5.74 0.70
C ALA A 132 2.27 6.89 -0.28
N ILE A 133 1.67 8.07 -0.06
CA ILE A 133 1.97 9.28 -0.84
C ILE A 133 3.46 9.62 -0.75
N ALA A 134 4.02 9.65 0.47
CA ALA A 134 5.42 9.95 0.68
C ALA A 134 6.34 8.95 -0.02
N VAL A 135 6.03 7.65 0.07
CA VAL A 135 6.79 6.58 -0.59
C VAL A 135 6.76 6.74 -2.11
N VAL A 136 5.59 7.00 -2.71
CA VAL A 136 5.47 7.21 -4.16
C VAL A 136 6.32 8.40 -4.61
N ILE A 137 6.29 9.50 -3.87
CA ILE A 137 7.05 10.73 -4.20
C ILE A 137 8.56 10.50 -4.04
N LEU A 138 8.99 9.93 -2.91
CA LEU A 138 10.40 9.78 -2.55
C LEU A 138 11.09 8.66 -3.34
N LEU A 139 10.38 7.56 -3.63
CA LEU A 139 10.90 6.38 -4.33
C LEU A 139 10.53 6.36 -5.82
N ARG A 140 10.48 7.53 -6.47
CA ARG A 140 10.21 7.65 -7.90
C ARG A 140 11.11 6.75 -8.77
N ASN A 141 12.38 6.57 -8.36
CA ASN A 141 13.28 5.59 -8.96
C ASN A 141 13.55 4.43 -8.00
N TYR A 142 12.70 3.40 -8.04
CA TYR A 142 12.85 2.20 -7.22
C TYR A 142 14.18 1.47 -7.44
N ARG A 143 14.87 1.70 -8.57
CA ARG A 143 16.16 1.05 -8.83
C ARG A 143 17.26 1.46 -7.87
N ILE A 144 17.11 2.60 -7.18
CA ILE A 144 18.05 3.04 -6.14
C ILE A 144 18.15 2.00 -5.02
N LEU A 145 17.07 1.26 -4.74
CA LEU A 145 17.06 0.21 -3.72
C LEU A 145 18.03 -0.94 -4.05
N PHE A 146 18.32 -1.20 -5.34
CA PHE A 146 19.29 -2.22 -5.75
C PHE A 146 20.73 -1.88 -5.35
N ARG A 147 21.04 -0.61 -5.08
CA ARG A 147 22.36 -0.24 -4.55
C ARG A 147 22.57 -0.72 -3.11
N TYR A 148 21.47 -0.90 -2.37
CA TYR A 148 21.47 -1.17 -0.95
C TYR A 148 20.94 -2.57 -0.61
N THR A 149 20.95 -3.50 -1.57
CA THR A 149 20.43 -4.86 -1.43
C THR A 149 20.87 -5.53 -0.13
N TYR A 150 22.18 -5.55 0.15
CA TYR A 150 22.71 -6.20 1.35
C TYR A 150 22.38 -5.44 2.65
N ILE A 151 22.21 -4.12 2.60
CA ILE A 151 21.76 -3.33 3.76
C ILE A 151 20.32 -3.71 4.12
N PHE A 152 19.44 -3.83 3.11
CA PHE A 152 18.07 -4.33 3.33
C PHE A 152 18.06 -5.78 3.83
N GLY A 153 18.97 -6.63 3.33
CA GLY A 153 19.11 -8.01 3.83
C GLY A 153 19.48 -8.05 5.32
N LEU A 154 20.52 -7.30 5.70
CA LEU A 154 20.95 -7.18 7.09
C LEU A 154 19.85 -6.58 7.97
N ALA A 155 19.21 -5.48 7.54
CA ALA A 155 18.12 -4.85 8.25
C ALA A 155 16.93 -5.81 8.45
N GLY A 156 16.58 -6.60 7.43
CA GLY A 156 15.52 -7.61 7.52
C GLY A 156 15.83 -8.68 8.57
N ILE A 157 17.06 -9.19 8.61
CA ILE A 157 17.49 -10.16 9.62
C ILE A 157 17.46 -9.54 11.02
N LEU A 158 18.00 -8.33 11.19
CA LEU A 158 17.99 -7.63 12.48
C LEU A 158 16.57 -7.36 12.99
N LEU A 159 15.64 -6.99 12.09
CA LEU A 159 14.23 -6.82 12.43
C LEU A 159 13.57 -8.13 12.88
N LEU A 160 13.91 -9.28 12.26
CA LEU A 160 13.40 -10.58 12.70
C LEU A 160 13.98 -11.00 14.06
N LEU A 161 15.18 -10.54 14.39
CA LEU A 161 15.80 -10.79 15.69
C LEU A 161 15.32 -9.82 16.78
N LEU A 162 14.73 -8.68 16.40
CA LEU A 162 14.29 -7.63 17.32
C LEU A 162 13.36 -8.15 18.44
N PRO A 163 12.35 -9.00 18.17
CA PRO A 163 11.49 -9.53 19.23
C PRO A 163 12.27 -10.36 20.26
N PHE A 164 13.45 -10.90 19.93
CA PHE A 164 14.22 -11.70 20.88
C PHE A 164 14.92 -10.86 21.96
N VAL A 165 15.09 -9.55 21.74
CA VAL A 165 15.76 -8.64 22.67
C VAL A 165 14.93 -8.46 23.94
N PRO A 166 15.49 -8.76 25.13
CA PRO A 166 14.78 -8.60 26.40
C PRO A 166 14.47 -7.11 26.65
N GLY A 167 13.27 -6.80 27.16
CA GLY A 167 12.82 -5.44 27.49
C GLY A 167 12.07 -4.70 26.37
N LEU A 168 12.12 -5.18 25.11
CA LEU A 168 11.39 -4.58 23.99
C LEU A 168 10.04 -5.26 23.68
N ARG A 169 9.81 -6.43 24.29
CA ARG A 169 8.58 -7.21 24.09
C ARG A 169 7.42 -6.62 24.89
N ILE A 170 6.22 -6.77 24.37
CA ILE A 170 4.98 -6.45 25.10
C ILE A 170 4.60 -7.68 25.95
N PRO A 171 4.60 -7.59 27.29
CA PRO A 171 4.39 -8.74 28.18
C PRO A 171 3.04 -9.46 27.97
N ASP A 172 2.01 -8.73 27.54
CA ASP A 172 0.62 -9.20 27.47
C ASP A 172 0.09 -9.36 26.03
N ALA A 173 0.98 -9.40 25.03
CA ALA A 173 0.55 -9.68 23.66
C ALA A 173 0.27 -11.18 23.47
N ASN A 174 -0.86 -11.53 22.84
CA ASN A 174 -1.22 -12.91 22.47
C ASN A 174 -0.14 -13.65 21.65
N ALA A 175 0.80 -12.91 21.04
CA ALA A 175 1.98 -13.46 20.39
C ALA A 175 3.22 -12.61 20.76
N GLN A 176 4.31 -13.28 21.18
CA GLN A 176 5.60 -12.66 21.57
C GLN A 176 6.39 -12.03 20.40
N VAL A 177 5.70 -11.62 19.34
CA VAL A 177 6.28 -11.08 18.09
C VAL A 177 6.17 -9.55 18.05
N TRP A 178 5.34 -8.95 18.91
CA TRP A 178 5.13 -7.51 18.96
C TRP A 178 6.19 -6.81 19.80
N VAL A 179 6.70 -5.71 19.27
CA VAL A 179 7.67 -4.84 19.93
C VAL A 179 7.04 -3.48 20.16
N SER A 180 7.23 -2.93 21.37
CA SER A 180 6.80 -1.59 21.72
C SER A 180 8.00 -0.66 21.82
N LEU A 181 7.98 0.44 21.07
CA LEU A 181 8.96 1.52 21.21
C LEU A 181 8.41 2.54 22.23
N GLY A 182 8.97 2.53 23.44
CA GLY A 182 8.67 3.52 24.49
C GLY A 182 7.22 3.52 24.99
N GLY A 183 6.48 2.42 24.85
CA GLY A 183 5.11 2.28 25.35
C GLY A 183 4.02 2.95 24.49
N MET A 184 4.39 3.74 23.48
CA MET A 184 3.45 4.52 22.66
C MET A 184 3.18 3.89 21.28
N PHE A 185 4.17 3.20 20.70
CA PHE A 185 4.06 2.61 19.37
C PHE A 185 4.36 1.12 19.42
N ALA A 186 3.33 0.31 19.18
CA ALA A 186 3.47 -1.12 18.96
C ALA A 186 3.49 -1.39 17.46
N PHE A 187 4.51 -2.09 16.97
CA PHE A 187 4.56 -2.58 15.60
C PHE A 187 5.11 -4.00 15.57
N GLN A 188 4.82 -4.71 14.48
CA GLN A 188 5.35 -6.04 14.25
C GLN A 188 6.61 -5.92 13.37
N PRO A 189 7.82 -6.16 13.91
CA PRO A 189 9.06 -6.02 13.15
C PRO A 189 9.09 -6.93 11.91
N GLY A 190 8.42 -8.08 11.98
CA GLY A 190 8.28 -9.02 10.87
C GLY A 190 7.62 -8.41 9.63
N GLU A 191 6.71 -7.45 9.77
CA GLU A 191 6.07 -6.78 8.62
C GLU A 191 7.09 -5.96 7.82
N LEU A 192 7.91 -5.17 8.51
CA LEU A 192 9.00 -4.42 7.88
C LEU A 192 10.09 -5.36 7.35
N ALA A 193 10.41 -6.43 8.09
CA ALA A 193 11.38 -7.42 7.65
C ALA A 193 10.98 -8.06 6.32
N LYS A 194 9.70 -8.37 6.10
CA LYS A 194 9.20 -8.91 4.82
C LYS A 194 9.52 -7.98 3.65
N ILE A 195 9.32 -6.67 3.81
CA ILE A 195 9.63 -5.68 2.77
C ILE A 195 11.14 -5.62 2.52
N CYS A 196 11.95 -5.54 3.58
CA CYS A 196 13.41 -5.51 3.48
C CYS A 196 13.97 -6.76 2.79
N LEU A 197 13.49 -7.94 3.18
CA LEU A 197 13.90 -9.21 2.58
C LEU A 197 13.44 -9.32 1.13
N ALA A 198 12.25 -8.84 0.78
CA ALA A 198 11.81 -8.80 -0.62
C ALA A 198 12.76 -7.97 -1.49
N ILE A 199 13.20 -6.80 -1.00
CA ILE A 199 14.18 -5.95 -1.70
C ILE A 199 15.54 -6.66 -1.81
N PHE A 200 15.98 -7.32 -0.74
CA PHE A 200 17.21 -8.10 -0.74
C PHE A 200 17.17 -9.24 -1.77
N PHE A 201 16.15 -10.08 -1.73
CA PHE A 201 16.03 -11.21 -2.66
C PHE A 201 15.90 -10.74 -4.10
N ALA A 202 15.11 -9.70 -4.37
CA ALA A 202 15.01 -9.13 -5.70
C ALA A 202 16.37 -8.65 -6.23
N GLY A 203 17.14 -7.92 -5.42
CA GLY A 203 18.45 -7.44 -5.84
C GLY A 203 19.51 -8.52 -5.93
N TYR A 204 19.48 -9.51 -5.03
CA TYR A 204 20.41 -10.63 -5.03
C TYR A 204 20.20 -11.53 -6.25
N LEU A 205 18.96 -11.93 -6.53
CA LEU A 205 18.63 -12.82 -7.64
C LEU A 205 18.94 -12.19 -9.01
N VAL A 206 18.70 -10.89 -9.17
CA VAL A 206 19.05 -10.17 -10.41
C VAL A 206 20.56 -10.18 -10.65
N ARG A 207 21.36 -10.02 -9.60
CA ARG A 207 22.83 -9.94 -9.68
C ARG A 207 23.47 -11.31 -9.90
N THR A 208 22.90 -12.37 -9.32
CA THR A 208 23.39 -13.75 -9.43
C THR A 208 22.74 -14.52 -10.58
N ARG A 209 21.91 -13.87 -11.41
CA ARG A 209 21.18 -14.50 -12.53
C ARG A 209 22.09 -15.31 -13.44
N GLU A 210 23.21 -14.74 -13.87
CA GLU A 210 24.12 -15.40 -14.83
C GLU A 210 24.77 -16.64 -14.23
N SER A 211 25.20 -16.58 -12.97
CA SER A 211 25.80 -17.72 -12.24
C SER A 211 24.80 -18.84 -11.95
N LEU A 212 23.52 -18.52 -11.77
CA LEU A 212 22.47 -19.53 -11.58
C LEU A 212 22.06 -20.18 -12.91
N THR A 213 22.12 -19.44 -14.01
CA THR A 213 21.81 -19.97 -15.35
C THR A 213 22.96 -20.73 -16.01
N SER A 214 24.22 -20.49 -15.61
CA SER A 214 25.40 -21.12 -16.22
C SER A 214 25.66 -22.55 -15.74
N VAL A 215 24.94 -23.06 -14.74
CA VAL A 215 25.13 -24.41 -14.18
C VAL A 215 24.22 -25.46 -14.84
N GLY A 216 23.34 -25.07 -15.77
CA GLY A 216 22.39 -25.97 -16.43
C GLY A 216 22.80 -26.43 -17.83
N LYS A 217 23.69 -27.43 -17.92
CA LYS A 217 23.84 -28.51 -18.94
C LYS A 217 25.31 -28.89 -19.12
N ARG A 218 25.68 -30.05 -18.58
CA ARG A 218 26.60 -30.97 -19.24
C ARG A 218 25.85 -32.27 -19.47
#